data_AF-A0A069QDC9-F1
#
_entry.id   AF-A0A069QDC9-F1
#
_cell.length_a   1.000
_cell.length_b   1.000
_cell.length_c   1.000
_cell.angle_alpha   90.00
_cell.angle_beta   90.00
_cell.angle_gamma   90.00
#
_symmetry.space_group_name_H-M   'P 1'
#
loop_
_entity.id
_entity.type
_entity.pdbx_description
1 polymer ?
#
loop_
_entity_poly.entity_id
_entity_poly.type
_entity_poly.pdbx_seq_one_letter_code
_entity_poly.pdbx_strand_id
1 'polypeptide(L)'
;MRSNIYLVLIFLFSLYCSCAAKEKVEGGRTHHEEYLFSSKDAEKYYRMTADSVRYVCCNTVSLPMATFILDDQLCSGIKENRFDIKSEEIIPYYTITTLVYGGGIVCKVIVYSYTGEGDIDFLNILINSYKDNKLVDKLLLDSRFTSEIMYYNDFTITKDFVITLHKYSKPLFEINENGDIIGKTVNPKVKENTVRYHLNKSGLFLRGIRAGD
;
A
#
# COMPACT_ATOMS: atom_id res chain seq x y z
N MET A 1 8.99 32.02 -62.88
CA MET A 1 10.19 32.22 -62.04
C MET A 1 9.86 33.19 -60.92
N ARG A 2 10.21 32.79 -59.68
CA ARG A 2 10.33 33.57 -58.44
C ARG A 2 9.08 33.88 -57.60
N SER A 3 9.01 33.06 -56.55
CA SER A 3 8.45 33.26 -55.20
C SER A 3 9.04 34.50 -54.48
N ASN A 4 8.29 35.08 -53.54
CA ASN A 4 8.69 35.40 -52.14
C ASN A 4 7.68 36.37 -51.48
N ILE A 5 7.04 36.07 -50.34
CA ILE A 5 7.52 35.88 -48.95
C ILE A 5 7.55 37.21 -48.14
N TYR A 6 6.52 37.34 -47.27
CA TYR A 6 6.47 37.86 -45.88
C TYR A 6 6.42 39.36 -45.49
N LEU A 7 5.69 39.54 -44.37
CA LEU A 7 5.80 40.54 -43.28
C LEU A 7 5.39 42.00 -43.62
N VAL A 8 4.83 42.86 -42.76
CA VAL A 8 4.25 42.90 -41.38
C VAL A 8 3.91 44.38 -41.12
N LEU A 9 3.01 44.69 -40.16
CA LEU A 9 2.97 45.87 -39.26
C LEU A 9 1.49 46.24 -38.99
N ILE A 10 0.84 45.71 -37.94
CA ILE A 10 0.89 46.15 -36.53
C ILE A 10 0.70 47.67 -36.38
N PHE A 11 -0.54 48.05 -36.02
CA PHE A 11 -0.91 49.39 -35.60
C PHE A 11 -1.35 49.38 -34.13
N LEU A 12 -0.74 50.29 -33.37
CA LEU A 12 -1.18 50.98 -32.15
C LEU A 12 -1.26 50.18 -30.84
N PHE A 13 -0.33 50.41 -29.89
CA PHE A 13 -0.29 51.52 -28.91
C PHE A 13 -1.56 51.67 -28.05
N SER A 14 -1.45 51.26 -26.78
CA SER A 14 -1.77 52.15 -25.65
C SER A 14 -1.08 51.67 -24.38
N LEU A 15 -0.20 52.52 -23.88
CA LEU A 15 0.45 52.44 -22.56
C LEU A 15 -0.54 52.72 -21.42
N TYR A 16 -0.10 52.29 -20.23
CA TYR A 16 -0.46 52.71 -18.86
C TYR A 16 -1.78 52.16 -18.28
N CYS A 17 -1.66 51.22 -17.34
CA CYS A 17 -1.70 51.59 -15.92
C CYS A 17 -1.25 50.41 -15.04
N SER A 18 -0.17 50.61 -14.30
CA SER A 18 0.31 49.67 -13.27
C SER A 18 -0.58 49.79 -12.03
N CYS A 19 -1.36 48.76 -11.75
CA CYS A 19 -1.84 48.50 -10.39
C CYS A 19 -1.28 47.14 -9.96
N ALA A 20 -0.37 47.19 -9.00
CA ALA A 20 0.17 46.04 -8.31
C ALA A 20 -0.97 45.29 -7.60
N ALA A 21 -1.42 44.17 -8.19
CA ALA A 21 -2.20 43.18 -7.49
C ALA A 21 -1.25 42.13 -6.95
N LYS A 22 -1.17 42.02 -5.61
CA LYS A 22 -0.53 40.91 -4.90
C LYS A 22 -0.99 39.58 -5.51
N GLU A 23 -0.07 38.84 -6.10
CA GLU A 23 -0.27 37.42 -6.35
C GLU A 23 -0.49 36.72 -5.01
N LYS A 24 -1.76 36.43 -4.71
CA LYS A 24 -2.08 35.27 -3.89
C LYS A 24 -1.78 34.05 -4.75
N VAL A 25 -0.63 33.44 -4.50
CA VAL A 25 -0.37 32.05 -4.90
C VAL A 25 -1.24 31.15 -4.02
N GLU A 26 -2.53 31.04 -4.37
CA GLU A 26 -3.40 29.95 -3.94
C GLU A 26 -3.69 29.11 -5.17
N GLY A 27 -2.69 28.32 -5.54
CA GLY A 27 -2.72 27.36 -6.63
C GLY A 27 -1.96 26.11 -6.22
N GLY A 28 -2.22 25.59 -5.02
CA GLY A 28 -1.86 24.23 -4.68
C GLY A 28 -2.64 23.31 -5.62
N ARG A 29 -2.00 22.88 -6.72
CA ARG A 29 -2.48 21.73 -7.49
C ARG A 29 -2.52 20.55 -6.54
N THR A 30 -3.68 20.30 -5.94
CA THR A 30 -4.00 18.98 -5.41
C THR A 30 -4.04 18.06 -6.63
N HIS A 31 -2.89 17.44 -6.95
CA HIS A 31 -2.90 16.23 -7.74
C HIS A 31 -3.80 15.26 -7.00
N HIS A 32 -5.02 15.07 -7.50
CA HIS A 32 -5.85 13.97 -7.04
C HIS A 32 -5.16 12.72 -7.59
N GLU A 33 -4.31 12.11 -6.77
CA GLU A 33 -3.73 10.81 -7.11
C GLU A 33 -4.88 9.84 -7.33
N GLU A 34 -5.00 9.35 -8.56
CA GLU A 34 -6.07 8.42 -8.92
C GLU A 34 -5.62 7.01 -8.52
N TYR A 35 -6.28 6.47 -7.50
CA TYR A 35 -5.96 5.16 -6.94
C TYR A 35 -6.75 4.04 -7.65
N LEU A 36 -6.08 2.92 -7.89
CA LEU A 36 -6.71 1.66 -8.31
C LEU A 36 -7.31 0.91 -7.12
N PHE A 37 -6.62 0.96 -5.97
CA PHE A 37 -7.01 0.23 -4.76
C PHE A 37 -6.29 0.81 -3.54
N SER A 38 -6.91 0.74 -2.36
CA SER A 38 -6.38 1.27 -1.11
C SER A 38 -6.79 0.45 0.11
N SER A 39 -6.22 0.75 1.29
CA SER A 39 -6.63 0.14 2.56
C SER A 39 -8.13 0.33 2.85
N LYS A 40 -8.69 1.50 2.51
CA LYS A 40 -10.15 1.77 2.62
C LYS A 40 -11.01 0.81 1.81
N ASP A 41 -10.56 0.44 0.60
CA ASP A 41 -11.30 -0.51 -0.24
C ASP A 41 -11.25 -1.93 0.34
N ALA A 42 -10.16 -2.24 1.07
CA ALA A 42 -9.95 -3.52 1.72
C ALA A 42 -10.69 -3.67 3.06
N GLU A 43 -11.03 -2.58 3.76
CA GLU A 43 -11.67 -2.57 5.08
C GLU A 43 -12.94 -3.43 5.15
N LYS A 44 -13.70 -3.53 4.05
CA LYS A 44 -14.92 -4.34 4.02
C LYS A 44 -14.67 -5.86 4.08
N TYR A 45 -13.44 -6.32 3.97
CA TYR A 45 -13.09 -7.75 3.95
C TYR A 45 -12.50 -8.26 5.25
N TYR A 46 -12.43 -7.42 6.28
CA TYR A 46 -12.03 -7.83 7.60
C TYR A 46 -12.75 -7.02 8.67
N ARG A 47 -12.74 -7.54 9.89
CA ARG A 47 -13.22 -6.82 11.06
C ARG A 47 -12.45 -7.25 12.29
N MET A 48 -12.37 -6.35 13.26
CA MET A 48 -11.93 -6.71 14.60
C MET A 48 -13.05 -7.49 15.29
N THR A 49 -12.69 -8.52 16.06
CA THR A 49 -13.64 -9.28 16.87
C THR A 49 -14.21 -8.43 18.01
N ALA A 50 -15.37 -8.85 18.54
CA ALA A 50 -16.08 -8.08 19.57
C ALA A 50 -15.28 -7.87 20.87
N ASP A 51 -14.40 -8.82 21.19
CA ASP A 51 -13.45 -8.74 22.30
C ASP A 51 -12.26 -7.81 22.03
N SER A 52 -12.16 -7.24 20.81
CA SER A 52 -11.07 -6.38 20.37
C SER A 52 -9.67 -7.02 20.39
N VAL A 53 -9.61 -8.35 20.36
CA VAL A 53 -8.33 -9.10 20.46
C VAL A 53 -7.73 -9.38 19.09
N ARG A 54 -8.55 -9.67 18.08
CA ARG A 54 -8.07 -10.22 16.81
C ARG A 54 -8.83 -9.68 15.60
N TYR A 55 -8.16 -9.73 14.45
CA TYR A 55 -8.74 -9.38 13.16
C TYR A 55 -9.08 -10.66 12.39
N VAL A 56 -10.29 -10.71 11.84
CA VAL A 56 -10.78 -11.87 11.07
C VAL A 56 -11.27 -11.44 9.70
N CYS A 57 -11.03 -12.27 8.70
CA CYS A 57 -11.64 -12.11 7.38
C CYS A 57 -13.18 -12.12 7.50
N CYS A 58 -13.85 -11.26 6.73
CA CYS A 58 -15.31 -11.21 6.62
C CYS A 58 -15.73 -10.90 5.19
N ASN A 59 -17.02 -11.07 4.87
CA ASN A 59 -17.57 -10.83 3.53
C ASN A 59 -16.82 -11.60 2.41
N THR A 60 -16.30 -12.79 2.74
CA THR A 60 -15.48 -13.61 1.84
C THR A 60 -16.26 -14.67 1.05
N VAL A 61 -17.54 -14.89 1.37
CA VAL A 61 -18.37 -15.98 0.81
C VAL A 61 -18.44 -15.96 -0.72
N SER A 62 -18.44 -14.76 -1.32
CA SER A 62 -18.47 -14.58 -2.79
C SER A 62 -17.10 -14.43 -3.43
N LEU A 63 -16.02 -14.45 -2.64
CA LEU A 63 -14.67 -14.24 -3.16
C LEU A 63 -14.04 -15.55 -3.65
N PRO A 64 -13.22 -15.52 -4.71
CA PRO A 64 -12.41 -16.66 -5.09
C PRO A 64 -11.47 -17.05 -3.95
N MET A 65 -11.69 -18.24 -3.40
CA MET A 65 -10.86 -18.86 -2.36
C MET A 65 -9.85 -19.81 -3.01
N ALA A 66 -8.62 -19.79 -2.51
CA ALA A 66 -7.59 -20.76 -2.86
C ALA A 66 -6.66 -20.99 -1.67
N THR A 67 -5.75 -21.93 -1.80
CA THR A 67 -4.62 -22.13 -0.88
C THR A 67 -3.31 -21.82 -1.60
N PHE A 68 -2.26 -21.50 -0.86
CA PHE A 68 -0.93 -21.32 -1.45
C PHE A 68 -0.41 -22.66 -2.01
N ILE A 69 0.46 -22.63 -3.01
CA ILE A 69 1.05 -23.83 -3.64
C ILE A 69 2.56 -23.84 -3.39
N LEU A 70 3.19 -25.01 -3.25
CA LEU A 70 4.64 -25.14 -3.02
C LEU A 70 5.50 -24.33 -4.00
N ASP A 71 5.12 -24.31 -5.28
CA ASP A 71 5.86 -23.59 -6.33
C ASP A 71 5.83 -22.06 -6.13
N ASP A 72 4.81 -21.53 -5.45
CA ASP A 72 4.73 -20.11 -5.07
C ASP A 72 5.76 -19.75 -3.96
N GLN A 73 6.41 -20.76 -3.36
CA GLN A 73 7.50 -20.58 -2.40
C GLN A 73 8.87 -20.40 -3.07
N LEU A 74 9.01 -20.72 -4.37
CA LEU A 74 10.24 -20.50 -5.13
C LEU A 74 10.46 -19.03 -5.50
N CYS A 75 9.43 -18.19 -5.34
CA CYS A 75 9.50 -16.74 -5.42
C CYS A 75 10.33 -16.17 -4.24
N SER A 76 10.98 -15.01 -4.44
CA SER A 76 11.86 -14.35 -3.47
C SER A 76 11.13 -13.85 -2.22
N GLY A 77 10.73 -14.76 -1.32
CA GLY A 77 10.10 -14.46 -0.03
C GLY A 77 8.88 -13.53 -0.12
N ILE A 78 8.45 -13.00 1.02
CA ILE A 78 7.45 -11.92 1.07
C ILE A 78 8.20 -10.64 1.45
N LYS A 79 8.09 -9.60 0.62
CA LYS A 79 8.67 -8.29 0.94
C LYS A 79 7.88 -7.62 2.06
N GLU A 80 8.61 -6.88 2.90
CA GLU A 80 8.07 -6.22 4.10
C GLU A 80 7.55 -7.18 5.19
N ASN A 81 7.98 -8.44 5.13
CA ASN A 81 7.63 -9.47 6.09
C ASN A 81 8.51 -9.45 7.34
N ARG A 82 8.22 -8.54 8.27
CA ARG A 82 9.01 -8.38 9.52
C ARG A 82 8.66 -9.39 10.61
N PHE A 83 7.56 -10.10 10.45
CA PHE A 83 7.00 -11.01 11.46
C PHE A 83 7.01 -12.47 10.96
N ASP A 84 7.82 -12.75 9.94
CA ASP A 84 7.95 -14.07 9.32
C ASP A 84 6.62 -14.73 8.97
N ILE A 85 5.65 -13.91 8.55
CA ILE A 85 4.33 -14.30 8.06
C ILE A 85 4.47 -15.38 7.00
N LYS A 86 3.68 -16.43 7.15
CA LYS A 86 3.71 -17.59 6.27
C LYS A 86 2.69 -17.45 5.14
N SER A 87 3.03 -18.08 4.01
CA SER A 87 2.15 -18.30 2.86
C SER A 87 2.27 -19.78 2.47
N GLU A 88 1.77 -20.66 3.34
CA GLU A 88 1.90 -22.12 3.27
C GLU A 88 0.64 -22.79 2.70
N GLU A 89 0.79 -24.03 2.23
CA GLU A 89 -0.25 -24.73 1.45
C GLU A 89 -1.57 -24.99 2.20
N ILE A 90 -1.55 -24.91 3.53
CA ILE A 90 -2.72 -25.13 4.37
C ILE A 90 -3.50 -23.85 4.67
N ILE A 91 -2.96 -22.68 4.32
CA ILE A 91 -3.54 -21.39 4.67
C ILE A 91 -4.47 -20.95 3.53
N PRO A 92 -5.80 -20.89 3.75
CA PRO A 92 -6.71 -20.38 2.74
C PRO A 92 -6.58 -18.85 2.63
N TYR A 93 -6.64 -18.34 1.40
CA TYR A 93 -6.73 -16.93 1.11
C TYR A 93 -7.88 -16.62 0.17
N TYR A 94 -8.31 -15.36 0.18
CA TYR A 94 -9.37 -14.84 -0.68
C TYR A 94 -8.83 -13.74 -1.57
N THR A 95 -9.08 -13.84 -2.88
CA THR A 95 -8.72 -12.77 -3.82
C THR A 95 -9.74 -11.64 -3.72
N ILE A 96 -9.33 -10.47 -3.23
CA ILE A 96 -10.22 -9.32 -3.05
C ILE A 96 -10.30 -8.44 -4.30
N THR A 97 -9.22 -8.34 -5.08
CA THR A 97 -9.21 -7.66 -6.38
C THR A 97 -8.09 -8.16 -7.28
N THR A 98 -8.25 -7.92 -8.58
CA THR A 98 -7.24 -8.21 -9.61
C THR A 98 -6.96 -6.93 -10.40
N LEU A 99 -5.70 -6.54 -10.46
CA LEU A 99 -5.20 -5.32 -11.12
C LEU A 99 -4.31 -5.72 -12.29
N VAL A 100 -4.49 -5.09 -13.46
CA VAL A 100 -3.69 -5.39 -14.65
C VAL A 100 -2.59 -4.34 -14.80
N TYR A 101 -1.33 -4.78 -14.73
CA TYR A 101 -0.15 -3.98 -15.03
C TYR A 101 0.33 -4.36 -16.43
N GLY A 102 0.39 -3.40 -17.36
CA GLY A 102 0.61 -3.69 -18.78
C GLY A 102 1.78 -4.65 -19.08
N GLY A 103 1.78 -5.25 -20.28
CA GLY A 103 2.81 -6.23 -20.68
C GLY A 103 2.58 -7.63 -20.09
N GLY A 104 1.32 -8.01 -19.88
CA GLY A 104 0.92 -9.36 -19.45
C GLY A 104 1.08 -9.62 -17.95
N ILE A 105 1.31 -8.58 -17.14
CA ILE A 105 1.45 -8.72 -15.69
C ILE A 105 0.08 -8.53 -15.02
N VAL A 106 -0.28 -9.46 -14.15
CA VAL A 106 -1.51 -9.42 -13.38
C VAL A 106 -1.15 -9.43 -11.90
N CYS A 107 -1.66 -8.46 -11.15
CA CYS A 107 -1.51 -8.42 -9.71
C CYS A 107 -2.80 -8.83 -9.02
N LYS A 108 -2.73 -9.80 -8.12
CA LYS A 108 -3.86 -10.20 -7.28
C LYS A 108 -3.61 -9.67 -5.88
N VAL A 109 -4.57 -8.91 -5.35
CA VAL A 109 -4.58 -8.56 -3.94
C VAL A 109 -5.41 -9.61 -3.22
N ILE A 110 -4.85 -10.18 -2.17
CA ILE A 110 -5.44 -11.25 -1.39
C ILE A 110 -5.51 -10.86 0.09
N VAL A 111 -6.48 -11.43 0.80
CA VAL A 111 -6.61 -11.34 2.25
C VAL A 111 -6.65 -12.74 2.86
N TYR A 112 -5.99 -12.93 3.99
CA TYR A 112 -6.02 -14.18 4.73
C TYR A 112 -5.69 -13.98 6.20
N SER A 113 -6.08 -14.94 7.03
CA SER A 113 -5.70 -15.00 8.43
C SER A 113 -4.75 -16.16 8.68
N TYR A 114 -3.82 -15.99 9.62
CA TYR A 114 -2.85 -17.01 10.02
C TYR A 114 -2.51 -16.81 11.50
N THR A 115 -2.46 -17.90 12.25
CA THR A 115 -1.98 -17.91 13.64
C THR A 115 -0.48 -18.22 13.62
N GLY A 116 0.33 -17.24 14.00
CA GLY A 116 1.79 -17.35 14.01
C GLY A 116 2.36 -17.93 15.29
N GLU A 117 3.67 -17.77 15.46
CA GLU A 117 4.33 -18.13 16.71
C GLU A 117 3.74 -17.35 17.90
N GLY A 118 3.64 -18.02 19.05
CA GLY A 118 3.06 -17.43 20.26
C GLY A 118 1.54 -17.25 20.22
N ASP A 119 0.83 -18.00 19.36
CA ASP A 119 -0.63 -17.97 19.20
C ASP A 119 -1.19 -16.59 18.80
N ILE A 120 -0.36 -15.78 18.12
CA ILE A 120 -0.77 -14.46 17.64
C ILE A 120 -1.54 -14.61 16.33
N ASP A 121 -2.79 -14.15 16.33
CA ASP A 121 -3.63 -14.10 15.14
C ASP A 121 -3.29 -12.89 14.27
N PHE A 122 -2.80 -13.14 13.05
CA PHE A 122 -2.52 -12.13 12.04
C PHE A 122 -3.62 -12.11 10.98
N LEU A 123 -4.04 -10.91 10.59
CA LEU A 123 -4.74 -10.67 9.34
C LEU A 123 -3.78 -10.03 8.35
N ASN A 124 -3.58 -10.66 7.19
CA ASN A 124 -2.64 -10.22 6.19
C ASN A 124 -3.36 -9.78 4.91
N ILE A 125 -2.89 -8.68 4.33
CA ILE A 125 -3.24 -8.26 2.98
C ILE A 125 -1.94 -8.28 2.17
N LEU A 126 -1.92 -9.10 1.11
CA LEU A 126 -0.75 -9.35 0.28
C LEU A 126 -1.09 -9.01 -1.16
N ILE A 127 -0.15 -8.41 -1.90
CA ILE A 127 -0.24 -8.31 -3.36
C ILE A 127 0.79 -9.23 -4.00
N ASN A 128 0.30 -10.08 -4.90
CA ASN A 128 1.08 -11.03 -5.66
C ASN A 128 1.09 -10.61 -7.11
N SER A 129 2.26 -10.50 -7.73
CA SER A 129 2.39 -10.26 -9.17
C SER A 129 2.57 -11.58 -9.92
N TYR A 130 1.91 -11.68 -11.06
CA TYR A 130 1.97 -12.84 -11.94
C TYR A 130 2.35 -12.41 -13.35
N LYS A 131 3.18 -13.19 -14.03
CA LYS A 131 3.49 -13.05 -15.45
C LYS A 131 3.44 -14.42 -16.10
N ASP A 132 2.74 -14.53 -17.22
CA ASP A 132 2.53 -15.80 -17.92
C ASP A 132 1.96 -16.89 -16.97
N ASN A 133 1.01 -16.49 -16.10
CA ASN A 133 0.39 -17.29 -15.05
C ASN A 133 1.33 -17.86 -13.98
N LYS A 134 2.57 -17.38 -13.89
CA LYS A 134 3.53 -17.75 -12.84
C LYS A 134 3.66 -16.62 -11.83
N LEU A 135 3.70 -16.96 -10.54
CA LEU A 135 3.99 -16.00 -9.49
C LEU A 135 5.42 -15.46 -9.67
N VAL A 136 5.55 -14.14 -9.66
CA VAL A 136 6.83 -13.44 -9.84
C VAL A 136 7.31 -12.85 -8.52
N ASP A 137 6.44 -12.14 -7.80
CA ASP A 137 6.82 -11.39 -6.60
C ASP A 137 5.66 -11.23 -5.62
N LYS A 138 5.99 -10.98 -4.35
CA LYS A 138 5.06 -10.83 -3.24
C LYS A 138 5.42 -9.62 -2.39
N LEU A 139 4.44 -8.75 -2.12
CA LEU A 139 4.58 -7.61 -1.23
C LEU A 139 3.47 -7.60 -0.18
N LEU A 140 3.86 -7.60 1.09
CA LEU A 140 2.93 -7.47 2.21
C LEU A 140 2.46 -6.02 2.29
N LEU A 141 1.18 -5.80 1.99
CA LEU A 141 0.56 -4.48 2.08
C LEU A 141 0.19 -4.15 3.53
N ASP A 142 -0.36 -5.14 4.23
CA ASP A 142 -0.83 -5.00 5.61
C ASP A 142 -0.66 -6.30 6.38
N SER A 143 -0.33 -6.18 7.66
CA SER A 143 -0.31 -7.27 8.63
C SER A 143 -0.80 -6.71 9.94
N ARG A 144 -2.07 -6.99 10.25
CA ARG A 144 -2.77 -6.48 11.42
C ARG A 144 -2.82 -7.52 12.51
N PHE A 145 -2.37 -7.14 13.69
CA PHE A 145 -2.47 -7.94 14.90
C PHE A 145 -2.34 -7.06 16.14
N THR A 146 -2.78 -7.59 17.28
CA THR A 146 -2.75 -6.91 18.57
C THR A 146 -2.07 -7.81 19.58
N SER A 147 -0.97 -7.34 20.18
CA SER A 147 -0.35 -7.93 21.38
C SER A 147 -0.05 -6.79 22.36
N GLU A 148 1.16 -6.71 22.91
CA GLU A 148 1.64 -5.56 23.68
C GLU A 148 1.68 -4.28 22.83
N ILE A 149 1.83 -4.46 21.52
CA ILE A 149 1.83 -3.43 20.50
C ILE A 149 0.80 -3.82 19.44
N MET A 150 0.01 -2.86 19.01
CA MET A 150 -0.88 -3.01 17.86
C MET A 150 -0.15 -2.57 16.60
N TYR A 151 -0.15 -3.42 15.57
CA TYR A 151 0.44 -3.15 14.27
C TYR A 151 -0.64 -3.12 13.20
N TYR A 152 -0.53 -2.18 12.26
CA TYR A 152 -1.38 -2.07 11.08
C TYR A 152 -0.71 -1.16 10.05
N ASN A 153 -1.06 -1.34 8.78
CA ASN A 153 -0.64 -0.44 7.72
C ASN A 153 -1.84 0.21 7.03
N ASP A 154 -1.63 1.42 6.54
CA ASP A 154 -2.42 1.96 5.43
C ASP A 154 -1.63 1.82 4.13
N PHE A 155 -2.34 1.62 3.03
CA PHE A 155 -1.72 1.52 1.72
C PHE A 155 -2.56 2.12 0.61
N THR A 156 -1.89 2.55 -0.45
CA THR A 156 -2.50 3.00 -1.70
C THR A 156 -1.75 2.43 -2.89
N ILE A 157 -2.48 2.10 -3.95
CA ILE A 157 -1.95 1.65 -5.23
C ILE A 157 -2.46 2.62 -6.30
N THR A 158 -1.57 3.38 -6.92
CA THR A 158 -1.93 4.33 -8.00
C THR A 158 -2.12 3.62 -9.34
N LYS A 159 -2.71 4.31 -10.33
CA LYS A 159 -2.77 3.82 -11.72
C LYS A 159 -1.41 3.49 -12.35
N ASP A 160 -0.37 4.18 -11.91
CA ASP A 160 1.02 3.91 -12.34
C ASP A 160 1.68 2.77 -11.54
N PHE A 161 0.92 2.05 -10.72
CA PHE A 161 1.39 0.98 -9.83
C PHE A 161 2.51 1.42 -8.89
N VAL A 162 2.41 2.66 -8.41
CA VAL A 162 3.14 3.10 -7.24
C VAL A 162 2.35 2.67 -6.01
N ILE A 163 3.00 1.88 -5.16
CA ILE A 163 2.44 1.36 -3.92
C ILE A 163 3.08 2.12 -2.78
N THR A 164 2.28 2.83 -1.98
CA THR A 164 2.75 3.51 -0.76
C THR A 164 2.22 2.74 0.43
N LEU A 165 3.09 2.43 1.40
CA LEU A 165 2.73 1.81 2.67
C LEU A 165 3.07 2.75 3.81
N HIS A 166 2.08 3.11 4.62
CA HIS A 166 2.23 3.79 5.90
C HIS A 166 2.13 2.75 7.01
N LYS A 167 3.24 2.44 7.66
CA LYS A 167 3.32 1.39 8.67
C LYS A 167 3.19 1.99 10.05
N TYR A 168 2.23 1.52 10.82
CA TYR A 168 1.96 2.02 12.16
C TYR A 168 2.26 0.96 13.21
N SER A 169 2.78 1.43 14.34
CA SER A 169 2.86 0.64 15.56
C SER A 169 2.44 1.50 16.74
N LYS A 170 1.56 0.96 17.58
CA LYS A 170 0.98 1.65 18.72
C LYS A 170 1.17 0.80 19.97
N PRO A 171 2.03 1.21 20.92
CA PRO A 171 2.16 0.48 22.19
C PRO A 171 0.84 0.56 22.96
N LEU A 172 0.37 -0.57 23.48
CA LEU A 172 -0.84 -0.65 24.30
C LEU A 172 -0.52 -0.75 25.78
N PHE A 173 0.68 -1.23 26.11
CA PHE A 173 1.14 -1.45 27.48
C PHE A 173 2.49 -0.80 27.74
N GLU A 174 2.71 -0.45 29.01
CA GLU A 174 4.00 -0.01 29.53
C GLU A 174 4.77 -1.22 30.02
N ILE A 175 6.04 -1.32 29.60
CA ILE A 175 6.92 -2.45 29.88
C ILE A 175 8.13 -1.93 30.68
N ASN A 176 8.45 -2.56 31.81
CA ASN A 176 9.62 -2.21 32.62
C ASN A 176 10.94 -2.76 32.01
N GLU A 177 12.07 -2.48 32.66
CA GLU A 177 13.39 -2.95 32.20
C GLU A 177 13.54 -4.48 32.20
N ASN A 178 12.73 -5.19 32.98
CA ASN A 178 12.72 -6.65 33.06
C ASN A 178 11.83 -7.30 31.99
N GLY A 179 11.06 -6.51 31.23
CA GLY A 179 10.10 -7.00 30.25
C GLY A 179 8.68 -7.22 30.78
N ASP A 180 8.38 -6.82 32.02
CA ASP A 180 7.04 -7.01 32.60
C ASP A 180 6.09 -5.87 32.23
N ILE A 181 4.82 -6.23 32.00
CA ILE A 181 3.73 -5.27 31.83
C ILE A 181 3.41 -4.63 33.18
N ILE A 182 3.66 -3.33 33.31
CA ILE A 182 3.41 -2.55 34.53
C ILE A 182 2.12 -1.71 34.46
N GLY A 183 1.49 -1.65 33.29
CA GLY A 183 0.24 -0.92 33.10
C GLY A 183 -0.15 -0.77 31.64
N LYS A 184 -1.30 -0.12 31.41
CA LYS A 184 -1.70 0.32 30.08
C LYS A 184 -1.05 1.65 29.76
N THR A 185 -0.62 1.83 28.52
CA THR A 185 -0.03 3.11 28.09
C THR A 185 -1.07 4.22 28.10
N VAL A 186 -0.79 5.29 28.84
CA VAL A 186 -1.58 6.53 28.79
C VAL A 186 -1.13 7.36 27.59
N ASN A 187 -2.05 7.73 26.69
CA ASN A 187 -1.76 8.51 25.47
C ASN A 187 -0.65 7.88 24.59
N PRO A 188 -0.85 6.66 24.08
CA PRO A 188 0.17 5.95 23.32
C PRO A 188 0.59 6.71 22.07
N LYS A 189 1.89 6.98 21.94
CA LYS A 189 2.47 7.59 20.74
C LYS A 189 2.57 6.56 19.61
N VAL A 190 1.87 6.82 18.52
CA VAL A 190 1.94 6.00 17.31
C VAL A 190 3.26 6.29 16.59
N LYS A 191 4.03 5.23 16.30
CA LYS A 191 5.20 5.34 15.42
C LYS A 191 4.76 5.05 13.99
N GLU A 192 5.20 5.89 13.05
CA GLU A 192 4.91 5.74 11.63
C GLU A 192 6.21 5.59 10.83
N ASN A 193 6.18 4.73 9.82
CA ASN A 193 7.22 4.66 8.78
C ASN A 193 6.58 4.49 7.40
N THR A 194 6.98 5.31 6.43
CA THR A 194 6.47 5.23 5.06
C THR A 194 7.49 4.62 4.12
N VAL A 195 7.06 3.64 3.33
CA VAL A 195 7.85 3.07 2.23
C VAL A 195 7.06 3.13 0.93
N ARG A 196 7.78 3.19 -0.20
CA ARG A 196 7.18 3.20 -1.52
C ARG A 196 7.79 2.11 -2.39
N TYR A 197 6.96 1.48 -3.18
CA TYR A 197 7.32 0.48 -4.16
C TYR A 197 6.79 0.89 -5.53
N HIS A 198 7.49 0.46 -6.57
CA HIS A 198 6.97 0.48 -7.93
C HIS A 198 7.08 -0.92 -8.53
N LEU A 199 6.08 -1.31 -9.32
CA LEU A 199 6.15 -2.53 -10.10
C LEU A 199 6.98 -2.27 -11.36
N ASN A 200 7.85 -3.20 -11.74
CA ASN A 200 8.62 -3.12 -12.98
C ASN A 200 8.07 -4.05 -14.07
N LYS A 201 8.57 -3.92 -15.31
CA LYS A 201 8.15 -4.73 -16.49
C LYS A 201 8.44 -6.23 -16.38
N SER A 202 9.22 -6.65 -15.40
CA SER A 202 9.45 -8.06 -15.09
C SER A 202 8.44 -8.61 -14.09
N GLY A 203 7.64 -7.76 -13.44
CA GLY A 203 6.70 -8.12 -12.39
C GLY A 203 7.28 -8.01 -10.98
N LEU A 204 8.45 -7.39 -10.79
CA LEU A 204 9.07 -7.24 -9.47
C LEU A 204 8.65 -5.91 -8.81
N PHE A 205 8.30 -5.96 -7.53
CA PHE A 205 8.10 -4.81 -6.67
C PHE A 205 9.45 -4.27 -6.18
N LEU A 206 9.86 -3.14 -6.70
CA LEU A 206 11.13 -2.50 -6.36
C LEU A 206 10.90 -1.36 -5.38
N ARG A 207 11.62 -1.37 -4.25
CA ARG A 207 11.54 -0.31 -3.25
C ARG A 207 12.16 0.97 -3.83
N GLY A 208 11.39 2.05 -3.82
CA GLY A 208 11.91 3.39 -4.14
C GLY A 208 12.77 3.90 -2.99
N ILE A 209 13.98 4.36 -3.30
CA ILE A 209 14.81 5.10 -2.33
C ILE A 209 14.20 6.51 -2.22
N ARG A 210 14.02 7.01 -0.99
CA ARG A 210 13.69 8.43 -0.78
C ARG A 210 14.80 9.27 -1.43
N ALA A 211 14.46 10.09 -2.41
CA ALA A 211 15.31 11.23 -2.76
C ALA A 211 15.14 12.27 -1.65
N GLY A 212 16.14 12.40 -0.78
CA GLY A 212 16.21 13.44 0.25
C GLY A 212 16.01 12.92 1.67
N ASP A 213 17.11 12.45 2.26
CA ASP A 213 17.50 12.89 3.61
C ASP A 213 18.43 14.10 3.45
#